data_AF-A0A8J5F6E9-F1
#
_entry.id   AF-A0A8J5F6E9-F1
#
_cell.length_a   1.000
_cell.length_b   1.000
_cell.length_c   1.000
_cell.angle_alpha   90.00
_cell.angle_beta   90.00
_cell.angle_gamma   90.00
#
_symmetry.space_group_name_H-M   'P 1'
#
loop_
_entity.id
_entity.type
_entity.pdbx_description
1 polymer ?
#
loop_
_entity_poly.entity_id
_entity_poly.type
_entity_poly.pdbx_seq_one_letter_code
_entity_poly.pdbx_strand_id
1 'polypeptide(L)'
;MQAINQKVLLSIGHVRANMNTVDSQESLSSGVTVLVAGYLIGEDNVKRTFIRSFFLAPQDIGFFVLNDIFRFVEEVEHQQVSQDLANGNAELHPAEEGQS
;
A
#
# COMPACT_ATOMS: atom_id res chain seq x y z
N MET A 1 15.76 -10.09 -22.17
CA MET A 1 16.52 -9.30 -21.16
C MET A 1 16.26 -7.79 -21.24
N GLN A 2 16.05 -7.17 -22.40
CA GLN A 2 15.87 -5.70 -22.49
C GLN A 2 14.57 -5.18 -21.86
N ALA A 3 13.46 -5.92 -21.97
CA ALA A 3 12.16 -5.48 -21.44
C ALA A 3 12.09 -5.41 -19.89
N ILE A 4 12.85 -6.26 -19.19
CA ILE A 4 12.90 -6.28 -17.71
C ILE A 4 13.63 -5.02 -17.22
N ASN A 5 14.79 -4.71 -17.82
CA ASN A 5 15.58 -3.53 -17.44
C ASN A 5 14.80 -2.22 -17.65
N GLN A 6 14.04 -2.11 -18.75
CA GLN A 6 13.25 -0.92 -19.03
C GLN A 6 12.10 -0.71 -18.04
N LYS A 7 11.46 -1.80 -17.58
CA LYS A 7 10.39 -1.76 -16.59
C LYS A 7 10.88 -1.44 -15.18
N VAL A 8 12.11 -1.88 -14.85
CA VAL A 8 12.78 -1.57 -13.58
C VAL A 8 13.19 -0.09 -13.50
N LEU A 9 13.72 0.51 -14.58
CA LEU A 9 14.11 1.92 -14.55
C LEU A 9 12.92 2.89 -14.41
N LEU A 10 11.76 2.56 -15.00
CA LEU A 10 10.57 3.42 -14.95
C LEU A 10 9.96 3.53 -13.53
N SER A 11 10.24 2.58 -12.62
CA SER A 11 9.68 2.60 -11.26
C SER A 11 10.52 3.35 -10.22
N ILE A 12 11.74 3.80 -10.57
CA ILE A 12 12.73 4.27 -9.58
C ILE A 12 13.03 5.78 -9.71
N GLY A 13 12.66 6.42 -10.83
CA GLY A 13 13.11 7.77 -11.16
C GLY A 13 12.64 8.89 -10.22
N HIS A 14 11.41 8.82 -9.68
CA HIS A 14 10.81 9.96 -8.95
C HIS A 14 9.98 9.58 -7.71
N VAL A 15 10.25 8.41 -7.12
CA VAL A 15 9.42 7.86 -6.04
C VAL A 15 10.23 7.71 -4.76
N ARG A 16 9.78 8.34 -3.66
CA ARG A 16 10.33 8.06 -2.32
C ARG A 16 9.79 6.71 -1.88
N ALA A 17 10.63 5.68 -1.93
CA ALA A 17 10.32 4.36 -1.42
C ALA A 17 10.65 4.29 0.08
N ASN A 18 9.67 3.92 0.90
CA ASN A 18 9.88 3.57 2.30
C ASN A 18 9.53 2.10 2.48
N MET A 19 10.45 1.37 3.09
CA MET A 19 10.31 -0.06 3.37
C MET A 19 9.82 -0.21 4.80
N ASN A 20 8.70 -0.90 4.99
CA ASN A 20 8.10 -1.08 6.30
C ASN A 20 8.59 -2.38 6.94
N THR A 21 8.60 -3.46 6.17
CA THR A 21 9.04 -4.78 6.64
C THR A 21 9.79 -5.53 5.56
N VAL A 22 10.77 -6.32 5.99
CA VAL A 22 11.48 -7.30 5.18
C VAL A 22 11.54 -8.58 5.96
N ASP A 23 11.01 -9.64 5.36
CA ASP A 23 11.06 -10.98 5.90
C ASP A 23 11.79 -11.89 4.92
N SER A 24 12.57 -12.83 5.44
CA SER A 24 13.30 -13.80 4.64
C SER A 24 13.16 -15.20 5.22
N GLN A 25 12.94 -16.18 4.36
CA GLN A 25 12.83 -17.58 4.73
C GLN A 25 13.69 -18.44 3.81
N GLU A 26 14.48 -19.35 4.41
CA GLU A 26 15.16 -20.40 3.65
C GLU A 26 14.13 -21.28 2.93
N SER A 27 14.45 -21.65 1.70
CA SER A 27 13.59 -22.42 0.82
C SER A 27 14.33 -23.67 0.32
N LEU A 28 13.67 -24.41 -0.57
CA LEU A 28 14.25 -25.62 -1.17
C LEU A 28 15.55 -25.28 -1.92
N SER A 29 16.47 -26.24 -1.93
CA SER A 29 17.74 -26.15 -2.66
C SER A 29 18.60 -24.94 -2.24
N SER A 30 18.58 -24.59 -0.95
CA SER A 30 19.32 -23.45 -0.39
C SER A 30 18.93 -22.10 -1.01
N GLY A 31 17.77 -22.02 -1.66
CA GLY A 31 17.20 -20.76 -2.09
C GLY A 31 16.65 -19.97 -0.90
N VAL A 32 16.38 -18.69 -1.10
CA VAL A 32 15.77 -17.82 -0.08
C VAL A 32 14.59 -17.10 -0.68
N THR A 33 13.43 -17.22 -0.04
CA THR A 33 12.27 -16.39 -0.35
C THR A 33 12.37 -15.11 0.47
N VAL A 34 12.25 -13.97 -0.18
CA VAL A 34 12.23 -12.65 0.49
C VAL A 34 10.89 -12.00 0.20
N LEU A 35 10.26 -11.44 1.23
CA LEU A 35 9.05 -10.64 1.12
C LEU A 35 9.34 -9.24 1.64
N VAL A 36 9.01 -8.24 0.83
CA VAL A 36 9.12 -6.84 1.16
C VAL A 36 7.73 -6.22 1.12
N ALA A 37 7.34 -5.56 2.21
CA ALA A 37 6.17 -4.70 2.21
C ALA A 37 6.60 -3.27 2.49
N GLY A 38 6.01 -2.32 1.77
CA GLY A 38 6.35 -0.92 1.90
C GLY A 38 5.34 -0.04 1.22
N TYR A 39 5.70 1.24 1.07
CA TYR A 39 4.90 2.17 0.30
C TYR A 39 5.79 3.08 -0.53
N LEU A 40 5.19 3.55 -1.61
CA LEU A 40 5.75 4.50 -2.55
C LEU A 40 4.96 5.80 -2.43
N ILE A 41 5.65 6.94 -2.29
CA ILE A 41 5.01 8.26 -2.44
C ILE A 41 5.34 8.76 -3.85
N GLY A 42 4.32 8.91 -4.68
CA GLY A 42 4.44 9.49 -6.03
C GLY A 42 4.60 11.01 -6.00
N GLU A 43 4.84 11.62 -7.16
CA GLU A 43 4.91 13.08 -7.30
C GLU A 43 3.59 13.78 -6.91
N ASP A 44 2.48 13.05 -7.00
CA ASP A 44 1.15 13.47 -6.56
C ASP A 44 0.98 13.47 -5.03
N ASN A 45 2.03 13.16 -4.27
CA ASN A 45 2.01 12.90 -2.82
C ASN A 45 1.05 11.78 -2.39
N VAL A 46 0.57 10.96 -3.33
CA VAL A 46 -0.29 9.83 -3.02
C VAL A 46 0.58 8.66 -2.58
N LYS A 47 0.31 8.17 -1.37
CA LYS A 47 0.91 6.97 -0.82
C LYS A 47 0.27 5.73 -1.47
N ARG A 48 1.09 4.87 -2.04
CA ARG A 48 0.68 3.60 -2.64
C ARG A 48 1.43 2.46 -1.95
N THR A 49 0.70 1.62 -1.24
CA THR A 49 1.26 0.45 -0.57
C THR A 49 1.61 -0.61 -1.61
N PHE A 50 2.73 -1.31 -1.42
CA PHE A 50 3.16 -2.39 -2.30
C PHE A 50 3.65 -3.59 -1.50
N ILE A 51 3.56 -4.75 -2.16
CA ILE A 51 4.27 -5.96 -1.77
C ILE A 51 5.20 -6.37 -2.93
N ARG A 52 6.39 -6.83 -2.58
CA ARG A 52 7.35 -7.37 -3.53
C ARG A 52 7.93 -8.66 -2.98
N SER A 53 7.90 -9.73 -3.77
CA SER A 53 8.52 -11.00 -3.41
C SER A 53 9.66 -11.30 -4.35
N PHE A 54 10.76 -11.78 -3.77
CA PHE A 54 11.89 -12.31 -4.50
C PHE A 54 12.09 -13.77 -4.17
N PHE A 55 12.54 -14.54 -5.16
CA PHE A 55 13.22 -15.81 -4.90
C PHE A 55 14.68 -15.66 -5.28
N LEU A 56 15.56 -15.83 -4.30
CA LEU A 56 17.00 -15.82 -4.45
C LEU A 56 17.48 -17.26 -4.64
N ALA A 57 18.03 -17.56 -5.82
CA ALA A 57 18.63 -18.86 -6.10
C ALA A 57 20.16 -18.78 -5.88
N PRO A 58 20.78 -19.81 -5.29
CA PRO A 58 22.22 -19.81 -5.04
C PRO A 58 23.03 -19.84 -6.34
N GLN A 59 24.23 -19.26 -6.30
CA GLN A 59 25.28 -19.34 -7.32
C GLN A 59 26.59 -19.81 -6.67
N ASP A 60 27.62 -20.07 -7.50
CA ASP A 60 28.97 -20.37 -7.00
C ASP A 60 29.47 -19.32 -6.00
N ILE A 61 29.10 -18.05 -6.21
CA ILE A 61 29.37 -16.94 -5.31
C ILE A 61 28.09 -16.12 -5.12
N GLY A 62 27.39 -16.34 -4.00
CA GLY A 62 26.23 -15.55 -3.60
C GLY A 62 24.91 -16.04 -4.20
N PHE A 63 24.03 -15.10 -4.55
CA PHE A 63 22.68 -15.38 -5.03
C PHE A 63 22.34 -14.51 -6.24
N PHE A 64 21.43 -15.00 -7.08
CA PHE A 64 20.74 -14.16 -8.06
C PHE A 64 19.23 -14.18 -7.83
N VAL A 65 18.58 -13.12 -8.28
CA VAL A 65 17.11 -13.02 -8.28
C VAL A 65 16.57 -13.86 -9.43
N LEU A 66 16.00 -15.02 -9.12
CA LEU A 66 15.36 -15.89 -10.11
C LEU A 66 13.91 -15.45 -10.36
N ASN A 67 13.19 -15.04 -9.32
CA ASN A 67 11.84 -14.49 -9.42
C ASN A 67 11.77 -13.12 -8.77
N ASP A 68 11.06 -12.18 -9.39
CA ASP A 68 10.79 -10.83 -8.90
C ASP A 68 9.33 -10.47 -9.20
N ILE A 69 8.50 -10.51 -8.17
CA ILE A 69 7.06 -10.27 -8.28
C ILE A 69 6.74 -9.00 -7.49
N PHE A 70 6.17 -8.00 -8.17
CA PHE A 70 5.75 -6.74 -7.57
C PHE A 70 4.25 -6.54 -7.76
N ARG A 71 3.56 -6.07 -6.71
CA ARG A 71 2.14 -5.73 -6.75
C ARG A 71 1.84 -4.53 -5.85
N PHE A 72 1.07 -3.58 -6.37
CA PHE A 72 0.40 -2.58 -5.53
C PHE A 72 -0.74 -3.24 -4.75
N VAL A 73 -0.84 -2.91 -3.48
CA VAL A 73 -1.99 -3.27 -2.65
C VAL A 73 -2.99 -2.14 -2.79
N GLU A 74 -4.13 -2.41 -3.43
CA GLU A 74 -5.24 -1.47 -3.41
C GLU A 74 -5.72 -1.33 -1.97
N GLU A 75 -5.54 -0.16 -1.37
CA GLU A 75 -6.30 0.20 -0.18
C GLU A 75 -7.74 0.40 -0.66
N VAL A 76 -8.64 -0.52 -0.29
CA VAL A 76 -10.07 -0.29 -0.44
C VAL A 76 -10.35 0.96 0.38
N GLU A 77 -10.54 2.09 -0.29
CA GLU A 77 -11.08 3.27 0.34
C GLU A 77 -12.44 2.85 0.91
N HIS A 78 -12.51 2.57 2.20
CA HIS A 78 -13.74 2.75 2.94
C HIS A 78 -14.02 4.24 2.84
N GLN A 79 -14.75 4.63 1.79
CA GLN A 79 -15.35 5.94 1.66
C GLN A 79 -16.12 6.17 2.96
N GLN A 80 -15.52 6.90 3.88
CA GLN A 80 -16.24 7.49 4.98
C GLN A 80 -17.17 8.51 4.34
N VAL A 81 -18.37 8.07 3.99
CA VAL A 81 -19.51 8.96 3.80
C VAL A 81 -19.78 9.57 5.17
N SER A 82 -19.04 10.62 5.48
CA SER A 82 -19.21 11.45 6.66
C SER A 82 -19.42 12.88 6.16
N GLN A 83 -20.62 13.12 5.62
CA GLN A 83 -21.22 14.44 5.51
C GLN A 83 -22.72 14.27 5.26
N ASP A 84 -23.54 15.03 6.01
CA ASP A 84 -25.00 15.21 5.92
C ASP A 84 -25.92 14.55 6.96
N LEU A 85 -25.55 14.60 8.25
CA LEU A 85 -26.55 14.70 9.33
C LEU A 85 -26.18 15.79 10.34
N ALA A 86 -26.03 17.02 9.84
CA ALA A 86 -25.97 18.22 10.67
C ALA A 86 -26.76 19.34 9.99
N ASN A 87 -28.09 19.23 10.02
CA ASN A 87 -29.00 20.38 10.00
C ASN A 87 -30.43 19.88 10.31
N GLY A 88 -30.79 19.97 11.58
CA GLY A 88 -32.13 19.73 12.09
C GLY A 88 -32.39 20.73 13.21
N ASN A 89 -32.59 21.98 12.83
CA ASN A 89 -32.89 23.10 13.72
C ASN A 89 -34.31 22.86 14.28
N ALA A 90 -34.42 22.23 15.44
CA ALA A 90 -35.68 22.15 16.16
C ALA A 90 -35.80 23.37 17.08
N GLU A 91 -36.39 24.42 16.53
CA GLU A 91 -36.85 25.59 17.26
C GLU A 91 -38.04 25.15 18.13
N LEU A 92 -37.82 24.99 19.45
CA LEU A 92 -38.87 24.67 20.40
C LEU A 92 -39.62 25.96 20.76
N HIS A 93 -40.83 26.13 20.21
CA HIS A 93 -41.79 27.12 20.67
C HIS A 93 -42.30 26.80 22.10
N PRO A 94 -42.56 27.82 22.95
CA PRO A 94 -43.01 27.63 24.33
C PRO A 94 -44.48 27.22 24.39
N ALA A 95 -44.81 26.33 25.33
CA ALA A 95 -46.18 25.97 25.67
C ALA A 95 -46.78 27.04 26.60
N GLU A 96 -47.77 27.78 26.11
CA GLU A 96 -48.78 28.44 26.94
C GLU A 96 -50.15 27.90 26.54
N GLU A 97 -50.88 27.40 27.53
CA GLU A 97 -52.34 27.37 27.70
C GLU A 97 -52.55 26.48 28.94
N GLY A 98 -53.19 26.88 30.02
CA GLY A 98 -54.28 27.83 30.19
C GLY A 98 -55.23 27.16 31.18
N GLN A 99 -55.62 27.91 32.21
CA GLN A 99 -56.48 27.49 33.31
C GLN A 99 -57.84 26.96 32.81
N SER A 100 -58.36 25.90 33.44
CA SER A 100 -59.70 25.92 34.05
C SER A 100 -59.93 24.74 34.98
#